data_AF-A0A954SUG6-F1
#
_entry.id   AF-A0A954SUG6-F1
#
_cell.length_a   1.000
_cell.length_b   1.000
_cell.length_c   1.000
_cell.angle_alpha   90.00
_cell.angle_beta   90.00
_cell.angle_gamma   90.00
#
_symmetry.space_group_name_H-M   'P 1'
#
loop_
_entity.id
_entity.type
_entity.pdbx_description
1 polymer ?
#
loop_
_entity_poly.entity_id
_entity_poly.type
_entity_poly.pdbx_seq_one_letter_code
_entity_poly.pdbx_strand_id
1 'polypeptide(L)'
;AGSGAGIDNVGAPDAVSELRGSIISGNLGDDVAANLNDYANLLQSHGYNVVGGGSGVSAFTEPGDQTGVIDPKLGPLTDNGGPTPTHALLPGSPAIDAGDPALTSPSFTDQRGYYRVVDGNGDSVARVDIGAFEYASVTPLPGDGDLDGVVNGLDYLVWAVHFDDDPAEFLPGAPVNGDFNNDGVVNGLDYLLWASHFEDSLPPAPIGVASSSESGVAAAQQPALVDAAIEDEFTATEEASGEVQDDWRFSLAIRRVLKQVHGAKRDAR
;
A
#
# COMPACT_ATOMS: atom_id res chain seq x y z
N ALA A 1 5.20 -1.38 41.28
CA ALA A 1 4.87 -1.78 39.90
C ALA A 1 4.03 -0.66 39.33
N GLY A 2 4.45 -0.05 38.22
CA GLY A 2 3.68 1.04 37.62
C GLY A 2 2.40 0.49 37.01
N SER A 3 1.27 1.14 37.30
CA SER A 3 -0.02 0.91 36.64
C SER A 3 0.00 1.52 35.23
N GLY A 4 1.00 1.14 34.42
CA GLY A 4 1.25 1.77 33.13
C GLY A 4 0.12 1.45 32.16
N ALA A 5 -0.55 2.49 31.67
CA ALA A 5 -1.48 2.32 30.56
C ALA A 5 -0.72 2.13 29.25
N GLY A 6 -1.36 1.51 28.25
CA GLY A 6 -0.80 1.43 26.90
C GLY A 6 -0.52 2.83 26.33
N ILE A 7 -1.52 3.71 26.41
CA ILE A 7 -1.38 5.14 26.13
C ILE A 7 -1.83 5.96 27.34
N ASP A 8 -0.92 6.83 27.81
CA ASP A 8 -1.18 7.90 28.76
C ASP A 8 -0.66 9.20 28.15
N ASN A 9 -1.55 10.16 27.89
CA ASN A 9 -1.18 11.45 27.35
C ASN A 9 -0.92 12.40 28.54
N VAL A 10 0.35 12.72 28.77
CA VAL A 10 0.82 13.63 29.82
C VAL A 10 1.53 14.81 29.16
N GLY A 11 0.80 15.91 28.94
CA GLY A 11 1.30 17.06 28.17
C GLY A 11 0.75 18.43 28.57
N ALA A 12 1.12 19.43 27.76
CA ALA A 12 0.56 20.78 27.83
C ALA A 12 -0.95 20.76 27.49
N PRO A 13 -1.75 21.76 27.92
CA PRO A 13 -3.22 21.79 27.76
C PRO A 13 -3.78 21.52 26.36
N ASP A 14 -2.96 21.61 25.31
CA ASP A 14 -3.36 21.43 23.91
C ASP A 14 -2.75 20.18 23.25
N ALA A 15 -2.16 19.26 24.03
CA ALA A 15 -1.55 18.04 23.49
C ALA A 15 -2.63 17.04 23.04
N VAL A 16 -2.67 16.74 21.74
CA VAL A 16 -3.57 15.75 21.14
C VAL A 16 -2.77 14.52 20.69
N SER A 17 -3.25 13.33 21.05
CA SER A 17 -2.78 12.07 20.45
C SER A 17 -3.80 11.60 19.44
N GLU A 18 -3.43 11.62 18.17
CA GLU A 18 -4.28 11.20 17.06
C GLU A 18 -4.01 9.73 16.71
N LEU A 19 -5.07 8.93 16.61
CA LEU A 19 -4.98 7.49 16.47
C LEU A 19 -5.86 7.00 15.33
N ARG A 20 -5.27 6.22 14.43
CA ARG A 20 -5.96 5.56 13.30
C ARG A 20 -5.34 4.19 13.11
N GLY A 21 -6.13 3.18 12.79
CA GLY A 21 -5.57 1.88 12.38
C GLY A 21 -4.65 1.26 13.43
N SER A 22 -4.83 1.60 14.72
CA SER A 22 -3.88 1.27 15.79
C SER A 22 -4.42 0.17 16.72
N ILE A 23 -3.51 -0.68 17.23
CA ILE A 23 -3.83 -1.68 18.24
C ILE A 23 -3.31 -1.21 19.60
N ILE A 24 -4.21 -0.96 20.53
CA ILE A 24 -3.94 -0.51 21.90
C ILE A 24 -4.72 -1.44 22.84
N SER A 25 -4.21 -2.66 23.01
CA SER A 25 -4.89 -3.73 23.74
C SER A 25 -3.86 -4.71 24.32
N GLY A 26 -4.22 -5.41 25.40
CA GLY A 26 -3.37 -6.40 26.07
C GLY A 26 -2.31 -5.80 26.99
N ASN A 27 -2.44 -4.53 27.37
CA ASN A 27 -1.55 -3.87 28.32
C ASN A 27 -1.89 -4.24 29.77
N LEU A 28 -0.91 -4.08 30.68
CA LEU A 28 -1.13 -4.33 32.09
C LEU A 28 -1.82 -3.13 32.77
N GLY A 29 -3.13 -3.20 32.92
CA GLY A 29 -3.92 -2.14 33.55
C GLY A 29 -4.95 -1.58 32.58
N ASP A 30 -5.06 -0.26 32.48
CA ASP A 30 -5.83 0.39 31.42
C ASP A 30 -5.05 0.27 30.10
N ASP A 31 -5.71 0.03 28.97
CA ASP A 31 -5.05 0.15 27.66
C ASP A 31 -4.95 1.60 27.24
N VAL A 32 -5.99 2.38 27.54
CA VAL A 32 -6.04 3.83 27.32
C VAL A 32 -6.51 4.53 28.60
N ALA A 33 -5.71 5.47 29.09
CA ALA A 33 -6.05 6.26 30.26
C ALA A 33 -6.45 7.69 29.87
N ALA A 34 -7.55 8.19 30.44
CA ALA A 34 -7.88 9.60 30.40
C ALA A 34 -7.22 10.30 31.60
N ASN A 35 -6.36 11.28 31.34
CA ASN A 35 -5.81 12.12 32.40
C ASN A 35 -6.87 13.16 32.78
N LEU A 36 -7.58 12.95 33.90
CA LEU A 36 -8.64 13.85 34.40
C LEU A 36 -8.10 15.04 35.22
N ASN A 37 -6.79 15.24 35.26
CA ASN A 37 -6.21 16.48 35.80
C ASN A 37 -6.58 17.61 34.81
N ASP A 38 -6.82 18.85 35.28
CA ASP A 38 -7.42 20.02 34.58
C ASP A 38 -6.87 20.42 33.18
N TYR A 39 -5.94 19.66 32.61
CA TYR A 39 -5.44 19.77 31.24
C TYR A 39 -6.13 18.71 30.38
N ALA A 40 -6.97 19.15 29.44
CA ALA A 40 -7.70 18.28 28.52
C ALA A 40 -6.75 17.67 27.47
N ASN A 41 -5.89 16.74 27.87
CA ASN A 41 -5.10 15.94 26.94
C ASN A 41 -6.07 15.06 26.15
N LEU A 42 -6.24 15.36 24.87
CA LEU A 42 -7.26 14.72 24.04
C LEU A 42 -6.67 13.50 23.35
N LEU A 43 -7.30 12.35 23.55
CA LEU A 43 -7.20 11.24 22.60
C LEU A 43 -8.21 11.53 21.51
N GLN A 44 -7.76 11.54 20.26
CA GLN A 44 -8.60 11.71 19.10
C GLN A 44 -8.49 10.47 18.23
N SER A 45 -9.58 9.71 18.14
CA SER A 45 -9.70 8.65 17.16
C SER A 45 -10.00 9.25 15.79
N HIS A 46 -9.42 8.64 14.76
CA HIS A 46 -9.77 8.79 13.36
C HIS A 46 -10.34 7.48 12.78
N GLY A 47 -10.69 6.53 13.63
CA GLY A 47 -11.33 5.27 13.25
C GLY A 47 -10.37 4.09 13.07
N TYR A 48 -10.99 2.92 12.93
CA TYR A 48 -10.34 1.64 12.67
C TYR A 48 -9.27 1.26 13.71
N ASN A 49 -9.49 1.58 14.98
CA ASN A 49 -8.60 1.17 16.08
C ASN A 49 -9.10 -0.10 16.77
N VAL A 50 -8.18 -0.96 17.23
CA VAL A 50 -8.47 -2.06 18.15
C VAL A 50 -8.01 -1.65 19.54
N VAL A 51 -8.95 -1.36 20.41
CA VAL A 51 -8.71 -0.85 21.76
C VAL A 51 -9.26 -1.82 22.78
N GLY A 52 -8.48 -2.08 23.82
CA GLY A 52 -8.95 -2.82 24.97
C GLY A 52 -9.79 -1.97 25.92
N GLY A 53 -9.43 -1.98 27.19
CA GLY A 53 -10.15 -1.29 28.26
C GLY A 53 -9.50 0.01 28.70
N GLY A 54 -10.18 0.70 29.62
CA GLY A 54 -9.60 1.82 30.35
C GLY A 54 -10.47 3.06 30.38
N SER A 55 -10.06 4.03 31.19
CA SER A 55 -10.78 5.28 31.40
C SER A 55 -10.87 6.18 30.17
N GLY A 56 -9.97 6.01 29.19
CA GLY A 56 -9.93 6.80 27.95
C GLY A 56 -10.72 6.21 26.77
N VAL A 57 -11.39 5.06 26.94
CA VAL A 57 -12.04 4.33 25.83
C VAL A 57 -13.15 5.13 25.15
N SER A 58 -13.79 6.07 25.85
CA SER A 58 -14.85 6.90 25.27
C SER A 58 -14.40 7.81 24.13
N ALA A 59 -13.10 7.95 23.89
CA ALA A 59 -12.54 8.69 22.76
C ALA A 59 -12.60 7.93 21.42
N PHE A 60 -12.92 6.63 21.44
CA PHE A 60 -12.93 5.74 20.27
C PHE A 60 -14.36 5.44 19.85
N THR A 61 -14.95 6.37 19.11
CA THR A 61 -16.33 6.29 18.60
C THR A 61 -16.42 6.41 17.09
N GLU A 62 -15.27 6.44 16.41
CA GLU A 62 -15.20 6.63 14.97
C GLU A 62 -15.45 5.31 14.22
N PRO A 63 -15.76 5.37 12.90
CA PRO A 63 -16.01 4.16 12.12
C PRO A 63 -14.90 3.13 12.24
N GLY A 64 -15.30 1.87 12.44
CA GLY A 64 -14.37 0.74 12.54
C GLY A 64 -13.60 0.64 13.86
N ASP A 65 -13.77 1.58 14.80
CA ASP A 65 -13.23 1.43 16.14
C ASP A 65 -13.86 0.21 16.84
N GLN A 66 -13.00 -0.61 17.43
CA GLN A 66 -13.34 -1.75 18.26
C GLN A 66 -12.84 -1.45 19.68
N THR A 67 -13.74 -1.48 20.65
CA THR A 67 -13.41 -1.21 22.06
C THR A 67 -13.75 -2.41 22.95
N GLY A 68 -13.08 -2.54 24.10
CA GLY A 68 -13.27 -3.68 25.00
C GLY A 68 -12.63 -4.98 24.51
N VAL A 69 -11.71 -4.90 23.54
CA VAL A 69 -10.96 -6.06 23.04
C VAL A 69 -9.89 -6.45 24.07
N ILE A 70 -10.10 -7.54 24.79
CA ILE A 70 -9.19 -7.97 25.87
C ILE A 70 -7.90 -8.62 25.32
N ASP A 71 -8.02 -9.37 24.23
CA ASP A 71 -6.90 -10.05 23.60
C ASP A 71 -6.89 -9.69 22.10
N PRO A 72 -5.92 -8.91 21.63
CA PRO A 72 -5.77 -8.58 20.21
C PRO A 72 -5.20 -9.76 19.41
N LYS A 73 -4.86 -10.88 20.07
CA LYS A 73 -4.29 -12.09 19.49
C LYS A 73 -3.03 -11.78 18.66
N LEU A 74 -2.09 -11.14 19.32
CA LEU A 74 -0.79 -10.82 18.76
C LEU A 74 0.24 -11.90 19.14
N GLY A 75 1.10 -12.26 18.18
CA GLY A 75 2.34 -12.96 18.45
C GLY A 75 3.34 -12.06 19.18
N PRO A 76 4.45 -12.62 19.70
CA PRO A 76 5.48 -11.82 20.36
C PRO A 76 6.13 -10.82 19.39
N LEU A 77 6.66 -9.72 19.91
CA LEU A 77 7.52 -8.82 19.14
C LEU A 77 8.79 -9.57 18.73
N THR A 78 8.91 -9.86 17.44
CA THR A 78 10.02 -10.62 16.88
C THR A 78 10.33 -10.13 15.47
N ASP A 79 11.47 -10.56 14.96
CA ASP A 79 11.77 -10.46 13.53
C ASP A 79 10.79 -11.34 12.74
N ASN A 80 9.84 -10.71 12.03
CA ASN A 80 8.92 -11.37 11.11
C ASN A 80 9.24 -11.00 9.65
N GLY A 81 10.48 -10.59 9.38
CA GLY A 81 10.87 -9.91 8.14
C GLY A 81 10.68 -8.39 8.25
N GLY A 82 11.36 -7.64 7.37
CA GLY A 82 11.33 -6.17 7.37
C GLY A 82 12.49 -5.50 8.11
N PRO A 83 12.52 -4.15 8.16
CA PRO A 83 13.58 -3.38 8.78
C PRO A 83 13.46 -3.30 10.31
N THR A 84 12.30 -3.62 10.88
CA THR A 84 12.04 -3.59 12.33
C THR A 84 11.18 -4.78 12.79
N PRO A 85 11.37 -5.27 14.04
CA PRO A 85 10.49 -6.27 14.62
C PRO A 85 9.02 -5.84 14.63
N THR A 86 8.10 -6.78 14.41
CA THR A 86 6.64 -6.56 14.40
C THR A 86 5.93 -7.54 15.34
N HIS A 87 4.69 -7.22 15.71
CA HIS A 87 3.77 -8.18 16.31
C HIS A 87 2.95 -8.82 15.19
N ALA A 88 3.16 -10.12 14.92
CA ALA A 88 2.36 -10.83 13.93
C ALA A 88 0.92 -11.00 14.42
N LEU A 89 -0.06 -10.91 13.52
CA LEU A 89 -1.45 -11.25 13.84
C LEU A 89 -1.60 -12.77 13.90
N LEU A 90 -2.21 -13.28 14.97
CA LEU A 90 -2.55 -14.70 15.09
C LEU A 90 -3.93 -14.97 14.46
N PRO A 91 -4.22 -16.22 14.04
CA PRO A 91 -5.50 -16.58 13.46
C PRO A 91 -6.71 -16.14 14.32
N GLY A 92 -7.65 -15.45 13.66
CA GLY A 92 -8.86 -14.91 14.28
C GLY A 92 -8.63 -13.68 15.16
N SER A 93 -7.52 -12.96 14.96
CA SER A 93 -7.31 -11.63 15.54
C SER A 93 -8.42 -10.66 15.10
N PRO A 94 -8.94 -9.81 15.99
CA PRO A 94 -9.89 -8.75 15.64
C PRO A 94 -9.31 -7.67 14.71
N ALA A 95 -7.99 -7.67 14.50
CA ALA A 95 -7.32 -6.76 13.58
C ALA A 95 -7.34 -7.24 12.12
N ILE A 96 -7.68 -8.51 11.88
CA ILE A 96 -7.70 -9.10 10.52
C ILE A 96 -8.88 -8.53 9.72
N ASP A 97 -8.62 -8.07 8.50
CA ASP A 97 -9.52 -7.39 7.57
C ASP A 97 -10.37 -6.32 8.26
N ALA A 98 -9.78 -5.59 9.21
CA ALA A 98 -10.47 -4.66 10.09
C ALA A 98 -10.13 -3.19 9.86
N GLY A 99 -9.13 -2.89 9.03
CA GLY A 99 -8.59 -1.54 8.77
C GLY A 99 -9.40 -0.72 7.78
N ASP A 100 -9.03 0.51 7.48
CA ASP A 100 -9.86 1.38 6.62
C ASP A 100 -10.07 0.75 5.21
N PRO A 101 -11.31 0.43 4.77
CA PRO A 101 -11.55 -0.09 3.43
C PRO A 101 -11.27 0.95 2.34
N ALA A 102 -11.21 2.24 2.71
CA ALA A 102 -10.85 3.34 1.84
C ALA A 102 -9.40 3.77 2.03
N LEU A 103 -8.51 2.89 2.52
CA LEU A 103 -7.09 3.22 2.69
C LEU A 103 -6.48 3.58 1.32
N THR A 104 -6.42 4.87 1.06
CA THR A 104 -5.68 5.46 -0.05
C THR A 104 -4.35 5.93 0.52
N SER A 105 -3.23 5.27 0.18
CA SER A 105 -1.84 5.77 0.27
C SER A 105 -1.42 6.52 1.57
N PRO A 106 -0.34 6.08 2.26
CA PRO A 106 0.98 6.10 1.62
C PRO A 106 1.71 4.77 1.58
N SER A 107 1.13 3.66 2.06
CA SER A 107 1.80 2.36 2.00
C SER A 107 0.82 1.27 1.62
N PHE A 108 0.90 0.84 0.36
CA PHE A 108 0.25 -0.36 -0.14
C PHE A 108 0.88 -1.64 0.42
N THR A 109 2.03 -1.51 1.08
CA THR A 109 2.72 -2.59 1.77
C THR A 109 2.72 -2.39 3.28
N ASP A 110 2.87 -3.49 4.02
CA ASP A 110 3.05 -3.47 5.47
C ASP A 110 4.50 -3.17 5.84
N GLN A 111 4.82 -3.13 7.14
CA GLN A 111 6.17 -2.75 7.58
C GLN A 111 7.26 -3.72 7.08
N ARG A 112 6.89 -4.90 6.59
CA ARG A 112 7.80 -5.91 6.07
C ARG A 112 7.95 -5.82 4.54
N GLY A 113 7.13 -5.01 3.88
CA GLY A 113 7.10 -4.87 2.43
C GLY A 113 6.12 -5.81 1.72
N TYR A 114 5.19 -6.48 2.42
CA TYR A 114 4.15 -7.31 1.78
C TYR A 114 2.89 -6.51 1.49
N TYR A 115 2.11 -6.86 0.46
CA TYR A 115 0.83 -6.20 0.17
C TYR A 115 -0.09 -6.15 1.39
N ARG A 116 -0.79 -5.02 1.55
CA ARG A 116 -1.80 -4.82 2.59
C ARG A 116 -3.22 -5.16 2.14
N VAL A 117 -3.59 -4.92 0.88
CA VAL A 117 -4.97 -5.17 0.45
C VAL A 117 -5.11 -6.64 0.06
N VAL A 118 -5.28 -7.50 1.06
CA VAL A 118 -5.44 -8.95 0.90
C VAL A 118 -6.71 -9.42 1.62
N ASP A 119 -7.23 -10.58 1.25
CA ASP A 119 -8.34 -11.23 1.97
C ASP A 119 -7.75 -12.14 3.05
N GLY A 120 -7.60 -11.61 4.26
CA GLY A 120 -6.99 -12.31 5.39
C GLY A 120 -7.95 -13.30 6.07
N ASN A 121 -9.26 -13.06 6.00
CA ASN A 121 -10.28 -13.84 6.69
C ASN A 121 -10.96 -14.91 5.80
N GLY A 122 -10.81 -14.81 4.48
CA GLY A 122 -11.32 -15.75 3.48
C GLY A 122 -12.77 -15.51 3.05
N ASP A 123 -13.31 -14.30 3.21
CA ASP A 123 -14.68 -13.94 2.84
C ASP A 123 -14.81 -13.38 1.41
N SER A 124 -13.72 -13.42 0.63
CA SER A 124 -13.59 -12.87 -0.72
C SER A 124 -13.66 -11.34 -0.79
N VAL A 125 -13.44 -10.63 0.32
CA VAL A 125 -13.33 -9.17 0.37
C VAL A 125 -11.95 -8.79 0.90
N ALA A 126 -11.06 -8.38 0.00
CA ALA A 126 -9.74 -7.89 0.39
C ALA A 126 -9.87 -6.57 1.15
N ARG A 127 -9.24 -6.49 2.32
CA ARG A 127 -9.24 -5.31 3.19
C ARG A 127 -8.00 -5.32 4.06
N VAL A 128 -7.41 -4.15 4.25
CA VAL A 128 -6.20 -4.04 5.07
C VAL A 128 -6.44 -4.40 6.53
N ASP A 129 -5.42 -4.94 7.16
CA ASP A 129 -5.39 -5.16 8.60
C ASP A 129 -5.11 -3.88 9.40
N ILE A 130 -5.57 -3.89 10.65
CA ILE A 130 -5.21 -2.87 11.65
C ILE A 130 -3.79 -3.16 12.16
N GLY A 131 -2.93 -2.14 12.19
CA GLY A 131 -1.58 -2.24 12.72
C GLY A 131 -0.48 -2.30 11.65
N ALA A 132 0.70 -2.78 12.04
CA ALA A 132 1.92 -2.74 11.22
C ALA A 132 2.16 -4.00 10.36
N PHE A 133 1.33 -5.03 10.55
CA PHE A 133 1.49 -6.36 9.98
C PHE A 133 0.22 -6.78 9.27
N GLU A 134 0.37 -7.33 8.07
CA GLU A 134 -0.73 -7.89 7.28
C GLU A 134 -0.77 -9.43 7.36
N TYR A 135 -1.90 -10.00 7.74
CA TYR A 135 -2.16 -11.43 7.83
C TYR A 135 -2.36 -12.03 6.44
N ALA A 136 -1.82 -13.24 6.24
CA ALA A 136 -1.89 -13.96 4.95
C ALA A 136 -1.37 -13.15 3.74
N SER A 137 -0.50 -12.17 3.98
CA SER A 137 0.01 -11.28 2.94
C SER A 137 0.90 -11.97 1.91
N VAL A 138 0.99 -11.33 0.75
CA VAL A 138 1.74 -11.81 -0.42
C VAL A 138 2.81 -10.80 -0.81
N THR A 139 3.90 -11.27 -1.41
CA THR A 139 5.02 -10.41 -1.83
C THR A 139 4.62 -9.58 -3.06
N PRO A 140 4.97 -8.28 -3.12
CA PRO A 140 4.91 -7.48 -4.33
C PRO A 140 5.47 -8.17 -5.56
N LEU A 141 4.71 -8.13 -6.66
CA LEU A 141 5.22 -8.54 -7.96
C LEU A 141 6.21 -7.47 -8.44
N PRO A 142 7.40 -7.86 -8.92
CA PRO A 142 8.28 -6.89 -9.57
C PRO A 142 7.55 -6.29 -10.78
N GLY A 143 7.54 -4.96 -10.88
CA GLY A 143 6.85 -4.26 -11.96
C GLY A 143 5.38 -3.93 -11.70
N ASP A 144 4.79 -4.35 -10.58
CA ASP A 144 3.48 -3.91 -10.13
C ASP A 144 3.62 -2.61 -9.33
N GLY A 145 3.33 -1.50 -10.00
CA GLY A 145 3.51 -0.15 -9.50
C GLY A 145 2.28 0.46 -8.85
N ASP A 146 1.07 0.06 -9.27
CA ASP A 146 -0.15 0.47 -8.56
C ASP A 146 -0.55 -0.48 -7.43
N LEU A 147 0.15 -1.61 -7.33
CA LEU A 147 0.06 -2.60 -6.28
C LEU A 147 -1.32 -3.28 -6.22
N ASP A 148 -1.94 -3.46 -7.38
CA ASP A 148 -3.22 -4.17 -7.55
C ASP A 148 -3.08 -5.71 -7.65
N GLY A 149 -1.84 -6.20 -7.65
CA GLY A 149 -1.50 -7.62 -7.77
C GLY A 149 -1.41 -8.11 -9.22
N VAL A 150 -1.42 -7.23 -10.22
CA VAL A 150 -1.36 -7.54 -11.65
C VAL A 150 -0.42 -6.57 -12.37
N VAL A 151 0.67 -7.08 -12.95
CA VAL A 151 1.58 -6.27 -13.76
C VAL A 151 0.99 -6.03 -15.15
N ASN A 152 0.53 -4.82 -15.43
CA ASN A 152 -0.20 -4.43 -16.62
C ASN A 152 0.16 -3.01 -17.11
N GLY A 153 -0.65 -2.46 -18.01
CA GLY A 153 -0.40 -1.14 -18.62
C GLY A 153 -0.55 0.04 -17.65
N LEU A 154 -1.28 -0.14 -16.55
CA LEU A 154 -1.40 0.87 -15.50
C LEU A 154 -0.08 1.06 -14.75
N ASP A 155 0.67 -0.02 -14.49
CA ASP A 155 1.99 0.05 -13.85
C ASP A 155 3.02 0.79 -14.70
N TYR A 156 2.93 0.62 -16.03
CA TYR A 156 3.73 1.42 -16.95
C TYR A 156 3.44 2.92 -16.79
N LEU A 157 2.17 3.30 -16.61
CA LEU A 157 1.84 4.70 -16.38
C LEU A 157 2.46 5.19 -15.08
N VAL A 158 2.52 4.34 -14.05
CA VAL A 158 3.13 4.75 -12.78
C VAL A 158 4.65 4.92 -12.90
N TRP A 159 5.34 4.03 -13.61
CA TRP A 159 6.73 4.26 -13.99
C TRP A 159 6.90 5.53 -14.84
N ALA A 160 6.05 5.75 -15.83
CA ALA A 160 6.20 6.85 -16.79
C ALA A 160 6.00 8.23 -16.15
N VAL A 161 5.10 8.36 -15.18
CA VAL A 161 4.87 9.63 -14.46
C VAL A 161 5.98 9.94 -13.45
N HIS A 162 6.71 8.91 -12.99
CA HIS A 162 7.79 9.03 -12.01
C HIS A 162 9.20 8.95 -12.60
N PHE A 163 9.34 8.78 -13.93
CA PHE A 163 10.63 8.66 -14.58
C PHE A 163 11.50 9.91 -14.36
N ASP A 164 12.75 9.71 -13.88
CA ASP A 164 13.72 10.77 -13.60
C ASP A 164 13.35 11.65 -12.37
N ASP A 165 12.44 11.18 -11.51
CA ASP A 165 12.14 11.83 -10.22
C ASP A 165 13.35 11.76 -9.25
N ASP A 166 13.55 12.83 -8.48
CA ASP A 166 14.67 12.94 -7.53
C ASP A 166 14.37 12.19 -6.21
N PRO A 167 15.19 11.21 -5.79
CA PRO A 167 15.02 10.52 -4.51
C PRO A 167 15.10 11.44 -3.28
N ALA A 168 15.72 12.62 -3.38
CA ALA A 168 15.85 13.56 -2.27
C ALA A 168 14.53 14.23 -1.85
N GLU A 169 13.49 14.16 -2.70
CA GLU A 169 12.15 14.66 -2.39
C GLU A 169 11.30 13.63 -1.62
N PHE A 170 11.81 12.40 -1.41
CA PHE A 170 11.04 11.28 -0.86
C PHE A 170 11.54 10.80 0.51
N LEU A 171 10.60 10.51 1.41
CA LEU A 171 10.87 9.95 2.73
C LEU A 171 11.38 8.49 2.60
N PRO A 172 12.35 8.06 3.42
CA PRO A 172 12.80 6.67 3.44
C PRO A 172 11.62 5.70 3.71
N GLY A 173 11.37 4.78 2.78
CA GLY A 173 10.30 3.79 2.89
C GLY A 173 8.95 4.21 2.29
N ALA A 174 8.85 5.35 1.62
CA ALA A 174 7.72 5.63 0.74
C ALA A 174 7.80 4.69 -0.48
N PRO A 175 6.76 3.92 -0.81
CA PRO A 175 6.69 3.19 -2.07
C PRO A 175 6.64 4.23 -3.19
N VAL A 176 7.76 4.41 -3.88
CA VAL A 176 7.82 5.24 -5.08
C VAL A 176 7.32 4.33 -6.20
N ASN A 177 6.08 4.54 -6.64
CA ASN A 177 5.33 3.60 -7.49
C ASN A 177 5.90 3.39 -8.92
N GLY A 178 7.15 3.76 -9.18
CA GLY A 178 7.89 3.46 -10.41
C GLY A 178 9.28 2.85 -10.20
N ASP A 179 9.77 2.76 -8.96
CA ASP A 179 11.09 2.17 -8.63
C ASP A 179 10.90 0.69 -8.30
N PHE A 180 10.90 -0.15 -9.34
CA PHE A 180 10.57 -1.56 -9.20
C PHE A 180 11.76 -2.39 -8.70
N ASN A 181 12.99 -1.86 -8.78
CA ASN A 181 14.19 -2.54 -8.26
C ASN A 181 14.58 -2.09 -6.84
N ASN A 182 13.89 -1.08 -6.28
CA ASN A 182 14.14 -0.47 -4.98
C ASN A 182 15.57 0.08 -4.83
N ASP A 183 16.16 0.61 -5.90
CA ASP A 183 17.48 1.25 -5.88
C ASP A 183 17.43 2.75 -5.53
N GLY A 184 16.23 3.28 -5.37
CA GLY A 184 15.94 4.67 -5.06
C GLY A 184 15.81 5.56 -6.29
N VAL A 185 15.85 5.04 -7.53
CA VAL A 185 15.81 5.86 -8.74
C VAL A 185 14.91 5.22 -9.81
N VAL A 186 13.84 5.91 -10.19
CA VAL A 186 12.97 5.48 -11.30
C VAL A 186 13.64 5.72 -12.66
N ASN A 187 14.12 4.65 -13.30
CA ASN A 187 14.90 4.72 -14.52
C ASN A 187 14.60 3.57 -15.51
N GLY A 188 15.48 3.37 -16.49
CA GLY A 188 15.30 2.35 -17.53
C GLY A 188 15.41 0.91 -17.02
N LEU A 189 16.02 0.68 -15.84
CA LEU A 189 16.06 -0.63 -15.20
C LEU A 189 14.68 -1.02 -14.64
N ASP A 190 13.91 -0.06 -14.14
CA ASP A 190 12.54 -0.30 -13.67
C ASP A 190 11.61 -0.61 -14.84
N TYR A 191 11.76 0.13 -15.94
CA TYR A 191 11.05 -0.21 -17.17
C TYR A 191 11.31 -1.66 -17.61
N LEU A 192 12.56 -2.13 -17.49
CA LEU A 192 12.89 -3.51 -17.84
C LEU A 192 12.27 -4.52 -16.87
N LEU A 193 12.15 -4.19 -15.59
CA LEU A 193 11.44 -5.03 -14.63
C LEU A 193 9.96 -5.16 -15.00
N TRP A 194 9.26 -4.04 -15.18
CA TRP A 194 7.88 -4.04 -15.65
C TRP A 194 7.71 -4.84 -16.95
N ALA A 195 8.53 -4.56 -17.96
CA ALA A 195 8.42 -5.22 -19.26
C ALA A 195 8.69 -6.73 -19.18
N SER A 196 9.56 -7.17 -18.26
CA SER A 196 9.86 -8.59 -18.05
C SER A 196 8.80 -9.35 -17.28
N HIS A 197 7.95 -8.63 -16.54
CA HIS A 197 6.89 -9.18 -15.68
C HIS A 197 5.49 -8.87 -16.20
N PHE A 198 5.35 -8.24 -17.37
CA PHE A 198 4.05 -7.92 -17.96
C PHE A 198 3.15 -9.17 -18.07
N GLU A 199 1.89 -9.04 -17.60
CA GLU A 199 0.88 -10.10 -17.43
C GLU A 199 1.09 -11.04 -16.22
N ASP A 200 2.15 -10.86 -15.42
CA ASP A 200 2.25 -11.55 -14.14
C ASP A 200 1.11 -11.09 -13.22
N SER A 201 0.51 -12.03 -12.49
CA SER A 201 -0.54 -11.75 -11.53
C SER A 201 -0.43 -12.68 -10.33
N LEU A 202 -0.81 -12.15 -9.16
CA LEU A 202 -0.96 -12.96 -7.98
C LEU A 202 -2.11 -13.96 -8.20
N PRO A 203 -1.99 -15.19 -7.69
CA PRO A 203 -3.11 -16.11 -7.71
C PRO A 203 -4.30 -15.46 -6.97
N PRO A 204 -5.55 -15.71 -7.42
CA PRO A 204 -6.71 -15.29 -6.63
C PRO A 204 -6.55 -15.82 -5.20
N ALA A 205 -6.89 -14.98 -4.21
CA ALA A 205 -6.80 -15.32 -2.79
C ALA A 205 -7.29 -16.76 -2.55
N PRO A 206 -6.61 -17.55 -1.70
CA PRO A 206 -6.85 -18.98 -1.59
C PRO A 206 -8.33 -19.26 -1.37
N ILE A 207 -8.97 -19.80 -2.41
CA ILE A 207 -10.36 -20.22 -2.39
C ILE A 207 -10.49 -21.26 -1.28
N GLY A 208 -11.22 -20.94 -0.21
CA GLY A 208 -11.71 -21.95 0.72
C GLY A 208 -12.42 -23.02 -0.09
N VAL A 209 -11.79 -24.20 -0.23
CA VAL A 209 -12.18 -25.21 -1.21
C VAL A 209 -13.62 -25.68 -0.96
N ALA A 210 -14.56 -25.20 -1.80
CA ALA A 210 -15.81 -25.88 -2.08
C ALA A 210 -15.78 -26.34 -3.54
N SER A 211 -15.56 -27.64 -3.70
CA SER A 211 -15.57 -28.38 -4.96
C SER A 211 -16.89 -28.20 -5.73
N SER A 212 -16.85 -27.67 -6.95
CA SER A 212 -17.61 -28.20 -8.08
C SER A 212 -17.06 -27.73 -9.43
N SER A 213 -16.86 -28.69 -10.31
CA SER A 213 -16.39 -28.65 -11.69
C SER A 213 -17.20 -27.79 -12.65
N GLU A 214 -16.52 -27.10 -13.58
CA GLU A 214 -16.88 -26.93 -15.00
C GLU A 214 -15.67 -26.32 -15.75
N SER A 215 -14.92 -27.12 -16.52
CA SER A 215 -15.03 -27.36 -17.97
C SER A 215 -14.74 -26.15 -18.89
N GLY A 216 -13.44 -25.91 -19.14
CA GLY A 216 -12.82 -25.63 -20.43
C GLY A 216 -13.41 -24.56 -21.38
N VAL A 217 -12.66 -23.47 -21.57
CA VAL A 217 -12.54 -22.82 -22.88
C VAL A 217 -11.08 -22.45 -23.10
N ALA A 218 -10.53 -22.85 -24.25
CA ALA A 218 -9.20 -22.51 -24.71
C ALA A 218 -9.23 -21.34 -25.69
N ALA A 219 -8.12 -20.58 -25.65
CA ALA A 219 -7.50 -19.78 -26.72
C ALA A 219 -8.07 -18.39 -27.08
N ALA A 220 -7.20 -17.38 -27.01
CA ALA A 220 -6.87 -16.57 -28.19
C ALA A 220 -5.47 -15.93 -28.06
N GLN A 221 -4.68 -16.09 -29.12
CA GLN A 221 -3.40 -15.44 -29.39
C GLN A 221 -3.60 -13.92 -29.62
N GLN A 222 -2.70 -13.08 -29.08
CA GLN A 222 -2.44 -11.68 -29.53
C GLN A 222 -1.96 -11.65 -31.02
N PRO A 223 -1.77 -10.49 -31.71
CA PRO A 223 -1.98 -9.07 -31.35
C PRO A 223 -2.66 -8.21 -32.47
N ALA A 224 -3.19 -7.00 -32.20
CA ALA A 224 -3.45 -5.98 -33.26
C ALA A 224 -3.94 -4.58 -32.82
N LEU A 225 -4.30 -4.32 -31.55
CA LEU A 225 -5.09 -3.10 -31.25
C LEU A 225 -4.32 -1.93 -30.64
N VAL A 226 -3.01 -2.03 -30.41
CA VAL A 226 -2.23 -0.94 -29.80
C VAL A 226 -1.56 -0.02 -30.85
N ASP A 227 -1.37 -0.47 -32.10
CA ASP A 227 -0.69 0.36 -33.12
C ASP A 227 -1.58 1.48 -33.70
N ALA A 228 -2.91 1.35 -33.70
CA ALA A 228 -3.78 2.32 -34.38
C ALA A 228 -4.10 3.58 -33.55
N ALA A 229 -4.04 3.48 -32.21
CA ALA A 229 -4.37 4.61 -31.34
C ALA A 229 -3.18 5.57 -31.13
N ILE A 230 -1.95 5.13 -31.40
CA ILE A 230 -0.72 5.91 -31.19
C ILE A 230 -0.31 6.69 -32.46
N GLU A 231 -0.68 6.24 -33.67
CA GLU A 231 -0.31 6.94 -34.90
C GLU A 231 -1.27 8.09 -35.30
N ASP A 232 -2.55 8.04 -34.90
CA ASP A 232 -3.54 9.06 -35.31
C ASP A 232 -3.39 10.39 -34.53
N GLU A 233 -2.79 10.35 -33.34
CA GLU A 233 -2.50 11.54 -32.53
C GLU A 233 -1.26 12.32 -33.01
N PHE A 234 -0.48 11.77 -33.95
CA PHE A 234 0.74 12.42 -34.46
C PHE A 234 0.56 13.20 -35.76
N THR A 235 -0.64 13.23 -36.35
CA THR A 235 -0.93 13.98 -37.60
C THR A 235 -1.71 15.28 -37.44
N ALA A 236 -2.04 15.70 -36.22
CA ALA A 236 -2.77 16.94 -36.00
C ALA A 236 -2.13 17.78 -34.91
N THR A 237 -1.11 18.58 -35.27
CA THR A 237 -0.94 20.00 -34.87
C THR A 237 0.47 20.48 -35.24
N GLU A 238 0.75 20.68 -36.53
CA GLU A 238 1.56 21.84 -36.92
C GLU A 238 0.57 22.92 -37.35
N GLU A 239 0.50 23.99 -36.57
CA GLU A 239 -0.41 25.16 -36.66
C GLU A 239 -1.61 25.15 -35.71
N ALA A 240 -1.38 25.51 -34.44
CA ALA A 240 -2.09 26.63 -33.79
C ALA A 240 -1.61 26.82 -32.34
N SER A 241 -1.15 28.04 -32.05
CA SER A 241 -1.19 28.75 -30.77
C SER A 241 -1.16 27.96 -29.46
N GLY A 242 -0.03 28.07 -28.75
CA GLY A 242 0.08 28.52 -27.36
C GLY A 242 -0.85 27.93 -26.30
N GLU A 243 -0.21 27.33 -25.28
CA GLU A 243 -0.75 26.98 -23.96
C GLU A 243 -1.27 25.54 -23.81
N VAL A 244 -0.33 24.57 -23.75
CA VAL A 244 -0.54 23.28 -23.06
C VAL A 244 0.73 22.97 -22.29
N GLN A 245 0.72 23.24 -20.98
CA GLN A 245 1.90 23.12 -20.10
C GLN A 245 2.00 21.74 -19.42
N ASP A 246 1.09 20.81 -19.73
CA ASP A 246 1.02 19.47 -19.12
C ASP A 246 1.27 18.31 -20.12
N ASP A 247 1.12 18.53 -21.44
CA ASP A 247 1.37 17.52 -22.49
C ASP A 247 2.85 17.21 -22.75
N TRP A 248 3.76 18.06 -22.27
CA TRP A 248 5.17 17.93 -22.61
C TRP A 248 5.87 16.80 -21.85
N ARG A 249 5.39 16.41 -20.66
CA ARG A 249 6.03 15.38 -19.83
C ARG A 249 5.83 13.98 -20.39
N PHE A 250 4.59 13.66 -20.78
CA PHE A 250 4.23 12.38 -21.41
C PHE A 250 5.00 12.17 -22.72
N SER A 251 5.06 13.21 -23.57
CA SER A 251 5.82 13.16 -24.83
C SER A 251 7.34 13.08 -24.62
N LEU A 252 7.87 13.67 -23.54
CA LEU A 252 9.31 13.67 -23.29
C LEU A 252 9.82 12.33 -22.78
N ALA A 253 9.09 11.65 -21.89
CA ALA A 253 9.43 10.31 -21.40
C ALA A 253 9.50 9.31 -22.56
N ILE A 254 8.46 9.27 -23.40
CA ILE A 254 8.40 8.40 -24.60
C ILE A 254 9.55 8.72 -25.57
N ARG A 255 9.83 10.02 -25.83
CA ARG A 255 10.94 10.44 -26.71
C ARG A 255 12.32 10.07 -26.15
N ARG A 256 12.51 10.05 -24.82
CA ARG A 256 13.77 9.68 -24.16
C ARG A 256 14.02 8.18 -24.23
N VAL A 257 12.99 7.36 -23.95
CA VAL A 257 13.05 5.88 -24.11
C VAL A 257 13.38 5.51 -25.55
N LEU A 258 12.67 6.10 -26.52
CA LEU A 258 12.93 5.81 -27.94
C LEU A 258 14.35 6.19 -28.35
N LYS A 259 14.93 7.27 -27.82
CA LYS A 259 16.34 7.61 -28.08
C LYS A 259 17.32 6.61 -27.47
N GLN A 260 17.04 6.09 -26.27
CA GLN A 260 17.93 5.15 -25.57
C GLN A 260 17.90 3.77 -26.24
N VAL A 261 16.72 3.30 -26.63
CA VAL A 261 16.53 2.05 -27.40
C VAL A 261 17.13 2.13 -28.80
N HIS A 262 17.02 3.28 -29.48
CA HIS A 262 17.63 3.48 -30.80
C HIS A 262 19.15 3.75 -30.75
N GLY A 263 19.65 4.32 -29.65
CA GLY A 263 21.08 4.50 -29.40
C GLY A 263 21.80 3.17 -29.19
N ALA A 264 21.26 2.30 -28.34
CA ALA A 264 21.81 0.96 -28.08
C ALA A 264 21.88 0.07 -29.34
N LYS A 265 20.93 0.24 -30.28
CA LYS A 265 20.94 -0.46 -31.59
C LYS A 265 21.97 0.07 -32.59
N ARG A 266 22.49 1.29 -32.40
CA ARG A 266 23.53 1.87 -33.26
C ARG A 266 24.95 1.53 -32.81
N ASP A 267 25.16 1.30 -31.52
CA ASP A 267 26.47 0.93 -30.97
C ASP A 267 26.75 -0.59 -31.02
N ALA A 268 25.73 -1.40 -31.32
CA ALA A 268 25.83 -2.85 -31.49
C ALA A 268 25.98 -3.31 -32.97
N ARG A 269 26.32 -2.41 -33.90
CA ARG A 269 26.57 -2.70 -35.32
C ARG A 269 27.96 -2.28 -35.79
#